data_AF-A0A497GT34-F1
#
_entry.id   AF-A0A497GT34-F1
#
_cell.length_a   1.000
_cell.length_b   1.000
_cell.length_c   1.000
_cell.angle_alpha   90.00
_cell.angle_beta   90.00
_cell.angle_gamma   90.00
#
_symmetry.space_group_name_H-M   'P 1'
#
loop_
_entity.id
_entity.type
_entity.pdbx_description
1 polymer ?
#
loop_
_entity_poly.entity_id
_entity_poly.type
_entity_poly.pdbx_seq_one_letter_code
_entity_poly.pdbx_strand_id
1 'polypeptide(L)' 'MSEVRNFRVEGRMRIGDSWQKFAIEIRAIKPEHAIEKVYSELGSRHKLKRHHIKIERVVEVSPEELRNPYIKAFAEWRP' A
#
# COMPACT_ATOMS: atom_id res chain seq x y z
N MET A 1 -3.94 23.29 0.21
CA MET A 1 -3.52 22.20 -0.71
C MET A 1 -3.28 20.96 0.10
N SER A 2 -3.64 19.79 -0.43
CA SER A 2 -3.51 18.53 0.28
C SER A 2 -2.09 17.96 0.13
N GLU A 3 -1.42 17.70 1.24
CA GLU A 3 -0.05 17.16 1.25
C GLU A 3 -0.04 15.67 0.88
N VAL A 4 0.88 15.26 0.00
CA VAL A 4 1.06 13.85 -0.37
C VAL A 4 2.02 13.19 0.62
N ARG A 5 1.54 12.14 1.27
CA ARG A 5 2.26 11.35 2.26
C ARG A 5 2.48 9.93 1.76
N ASN A 6 3.35 9.18 2.44
CA ASN A 6 3.58 7.78 2.14
C ASN A 6 2.95 6.93 3.24
N PHE A 7 2.23 5.88 2.84
CA PHE A 7 1.59 4.94 3.75
C PHE A 7 2.08 3.53 3.48
N ARG A 8 2.36 2.76 4.53
CA ARG A 8 2.57 1.32 4.47
C ARG A 8 1.29 0.63 4.94
N VAL A 9 0.67 -0.10 4.03
CA VAL A 9 -0.53 -0.90 4.29
C VAL A 9 -0.09 -2.35 4.43
N GLU A 10 -0.37 -2.93 5.59
CA GLU A 10 -0.03 -4.30 5.92
C GLU A 10 -1.28 -5.10 6.20
N GLY A 11 -1.23 -6.37 5.85
CA GLY A 11 -2.34 -7.27 6.06
C GLY A 11 -2.09 -8.64 5.49
N ARG A 12 -3.18 -9.35 5.21
CA ARG A 12 -3.16 -10.69 4.63
C ARG A 12 -4.01 -10.74 3.38
N MET A 13 -3.51 -11.44 2.37
CA MET A 13 -4.23 -11.74 1.14
C MET A 13 -4.38 -13.26 1.00
N ARG A 14 -5.50 -13.70 0.44
CA ARG A 14 -5.77 -15.12 0.20
C ARG A 14 -5.40 -15.48 -1.24
N ILE A 15 -4.31 -16.24 -1.39
CA ILE A 15 -3.89 -16.81 -2.68
C ILE A 15 -4.17 -18.32 -2.64
N GLY A 16 -5.07 -18.77 -3.52
CA GLY A 16 -5.62 -20.13 -3.44
C GLY A 16 -6.28 -20.36 -2.09
N ASP A 17 -5.81 -21.38 -1.36
CA ASP A 17 -6.31 -21.73 -0.03
C ASP A 17 -5.44 -21.21 1.13
N SER A 18 -4.38 -20.46 0.82
CA SER A 18 -3.45 -19.95 1.81
C SER A 18 -3.64 -18.45 2.06
N TRP A 19 -3.54 -18.03 3.33
CA TRP A 19 -3.40 -16.62 3.69
C TRP A 19 -1.93 -16.25 3.76
N GLN A 20 -1.53 -15.24 3.00
CA GLN A 20 -0.16 -14.74 2.94
C GLN A 20 -0.12 -13.29 3.40
N LYS A 21 0.93 -12.92 4.14
CA LYS A 21 1.13 -11.52 4.56
C LYS A 21 1.54 -10.67 3.36
N PHE A 22 1.06 -9.44 3.31
CA PHE A 22 1.52 -8.43 2.37
C PHE A 22 1.88 -7.14 3.11
N ALA A 23 2.80 -6.38 2.53
CA ALA A 23 3.12 -5.02 2.93
C ALA A 23 3.31 -4.21 1.65
N ILE A 24 2.43 -3.25 1.39
CA ILE A 24 2.46 -2.41 0.19
C ILE A 24 2.62 -0.96 0.63
N GLU A 25 3.59 -0.28 0.04
CA GLU A 25 3.82 1.15 0.24
C GLU A 25 3.10 1.92 -0.87
N ILE A 26 2.31 2.93 -0.50
CA ILE A 26 1.49 3.73 -1.42
C ILE A 26 1.61 5.21 -1.05
N ARG A 27 1.75 6.07 -2.07
CA ARG A 27 1.60 7.52 -1.90
C ARG A 27 0.13 7.92 -1.99
N ALA A 28 -0.34 8.65 -0.99
CA ALA A 28 -1.71 9.12 -0.91
C ALA A 28 -1.83 10.40 -0.08
N ILE A 29 -2.97 11.06 -0.17
CA ILE A 29 -3.29 12.25 0.63
C ILE A 29 -3.86 11.86 2.00
N LYS A 30 -4.57 10.74 2.06
CA LYS A 30 -5.23 10.23 3.27
C LYS A 30 -5.11 8.70 3.34
N PRO A 31 -5.16 8.09 4.54
CA PRO A 31 -5.06 6.64 4.70
C PRO A 31 -6.16 5.87 3.94
N GLU A 32 -7.38 6.42 3.83
CA GLU A 32 -8.49 5.76 3.11
C GLU A 32 -8.18 5.63 1.62
N HIS A 33 -7.53 6.62 1.02
CA HIS A 33 -7.10 6.55 -0.37
C HIS A 33 -5.97 5.53 -0.56
N ALA A 34 -5.09 5.35 0.43
CA ALA A 34 -4.06 4.31 0.38
C ALA A 34 -4.70 2.91 0.40
N ILE A 35 -5.71 2.70 1.26
CA ILE A 35 -6.48 1.46 1.34
C ILE A 35 -7.14 1.12 -0.01
N GLU A 36 -7.86 2.07 -0.60
CA GLU A 36 -8.57 1.85 -1.87
C GLU A 36 -7.60 1.56 -3.03
N LYS A 37 -6.42 2.20 -3.05
CA LYS A 37 -5.35 1.88 -4.00
C LYS A 37 -4.85 0.44 -3.82
N VAL A 38 -4.63 -0.02 -2.58
CA VAL A 38 -4.21 -1.39 -2.30
C VAL A 38 -5.24 -2.41 -2.77
N TYR A 39 -6.54 -2.18 -2.51
CA TYR A 39 -7.58 -3.05 -3.04
C TYR A 39 -7.56 -3.11 -4.57
N SER A 40 -7.38 -1.97 -5.23
CA SER A 40 -7.35 -1.89 -6.69
C SER A 40 -6.12 -2.61 -7.27
N GLU A 41 -4.95 -2.44 -6.66
CA GLU A 41 -3.70 -3.04 -7.10
C GLU A 41 -3.69 -4.57 -6.92
N LEU A 42 -4.12 -5.05 -5.74
CA LEU A 42 -4.26 -6.48 -5.46
C LEU A 42 -5.34 -7.14 -6.35
N GLY A 43 -6.43 -6.43 -6.61
CA GLY A 43 -7.46 -6.87 -7.55
C GLY A 43 -6.97 -6.96 -8.99
N SER A 44 -6.17 -5.97 -9.44
CA SER A 44 -5.65 -5.93 -10.80
C SER A 44 -4.57 -7.00 -11.05
N ARG A 45 -3.56 -7.04 -10.18
CA ARG A 45 -2.37 -7.89 -10.32
C ARG A 45 -2.60 -9.35 -9.95
N HIS A 46 -3.39 -9.59 -8.89
CA HIS A 46 -3.57 -10.93 -8.32
C HIS A 46 -5.01 -11.45 -8.44
N LYS A 47 -5.91 -10.71 -9.10
CA LYS A 47 -7.33 -11.06 -9.28
C LYS A 47 -8.08 -11.30 -7.96
N LEU A 48 -7.64 -10.61 -6.91
CA LEU A 48 -8.23 -10.73 -5.58
C LEU A 48 -9.51 -9.91 -5.44
N LYS A 49 -10.53 -10.54 -4.85
CA LYS A 49 -11.75 -9.85 -4.41
C LYS A 49 -11.50 -9.22 -3.04
N ARG A 50 -12.25 -8.18 -2.68
CA ARG A 50 -12.09 -7.48 -1.38
C ARG A 50 -12.14 -8.42 -0.17
N HIS A 51 -13.01 -9.44 -0.19
CA HIS A 51 -13.10 -10.43 0.90
C HIS A 51 -11.90 -11.40 0.98
N HIS A 52 -11.05 -11.46 -0.04
CA HIS A 52 -9.77 -12.17 0.00
C HIS A 52 -8.63 -11.32 0.57
N ILE A 53 -8.91 -10.09 1.01
CA ILE A 53 -7.92 -9.15 1.52
C ILE A 53 -8.36 -8.70 2.91
N LYS A 54 -7.47 -8.82 3.89
CA LYS A 54 -7.65 -8.35 5.26
C LYS A 54 -6.57 -7.34 5.56
N ILE A 55 -6.92 -6.07 5.70
CA ILE A 55 -6.00 -5.03 6.13
C ILE A 55 -5.89 -5.10 7.66
N GLU A 56 -4.66 -5.24 8.16
CA GLU A 56 -4.38 -5.33 9.61
C GLU A 56 -3.83 -4.00 10.14
N ARG A 57 -3.05 -3.27 9.34
CA ARG A 57 -2.41 -2.02 9.76
C ARG A 57 -2.22 -1.05 8.59
N VAL A 58 -2.40 0.24 8.88
CA VAL A 58 -2.05 1.33 7.97
C VAL A 58 -1.25 2.34 8.78
N VAL A 59 -0.01 2.61 8.37
CA VAL A 59 0.88 3.57 9.04
C VAL A 59 1.44 4.54 8.03
N GLU A 60 1.55 5.81 8.43
CA GLU A 60 2.31 6.80 7.69
C GLU A 60 3.82 6.50 7.85
N VAL A 61 4.59 6.64 6.78
CA VAL A 61 6.03 6.34 6.75
C VAL A 61 6.79 7.50 6.16
N SER A 62 7.90 7.86 6.78
CA SER A 62 8.82 8.86 6.24
C SER A 62 9.47 8.35 4.92
N PRO A 63 9.92 9.23 4.02
CA PRO A 63 10.64 8.82 2.81
C PRO A 63 11.88 7.96 3.10
N GLU A 64 12.55 8.20 4.23
CA GLU A 64 13.78 7.51 4.63
C GLU A 64 13.52 6.04 4.99
N GLU A 65 12.35 5.75 5.57
CA GLU A 65 11.93 4.42 6.04
C GLU A 65 11.24 3.57 4.95
N LEU A 66 11.04 4.11 3.74
CA LEU A 66 10.46 3.38 2.62
C LEU A 66 11.36 2.21 2.22
N ARG A 67 10.75 1.03 2.10
CA ARG A 67 11.43 -0.20 1.68
C ARG A 67 11.45 -0.35 0.16
N ASN A 68 10.49 0.24 -0.54
CA ASN A 68 10.42 0.19 -1.99
C ASN A 68 11.32 1.27 -2.61
N PRO A 69 12.40 0.91 -3.32
CA PRO A 69 13.36 1.87 -3.86
C PRO A 69 12.74 2.80 -4.90
N TYR A 70 11.72 2.36 -5.65
CA TYR A 70 11.03 3.20 -6.63
C TYR A 70 10.23 4.30 -5.93
N ILE A 71 9.46 3.93 -4.90
CA ILE A 71 8.64 4.89 -4.15
C ILE A 71 9.53 5.86 -3.39
N LYS A 72 10.64 5.37 -2.83
CA LYS A 72 11.68 6.19 -2.21
C LYS A 72 12.24 7.22 -3.19
N ALA A 73 12.68 6.79 -4.37
CA ALA A 73 13.18 7.70 -5.40
C ALA A 73 12.14 8.77 -5.80
N PHE A 74 10.86 8.41 -5.96
CA PHE A 74 9.80 9.39 -6.27
C PHE A 74 9.47 10.33 -5.11
N ALA A 75 9.67 9.90 -3.86
CA ALA A 75 9.45 10.74 -2.68
C ALA A 75 10.61 11.72 -2.47
N GLU A 76 11.84 11.29 -2.77
CA GLU A 76 13.06 12.10 -2.68
C GLU A 76 13.25 13.02 -3.89
N TRP A 77 12.71 12.65 -5.05
CA TRP A 77 12.76 13.49 -6.25
C TRP A 77 11.97 14.79 -6.01
N ARG A 78 12.74 15.86 -5.86
CA ARG A 78 12.25 17.25 -5.88
C ARG A 78 12.65 17.86 -7.22
N PRO A 79 11.70 18.27 -8.08
CA PRO A 79 12.00 19.00 -9.30
C PRO A 79 12.56 20.40 -9.00
#